data_AF-A0A1J4QBK6-F1
#
_entry.id   AF-A0A1J4QBK6-F1
#
_cell.length_a   1.000
_cell.length_b   1.000
_cell.length_c   1.000
_cell.angle_alpha   90.00
_cell.angle_beta   90.00
_cell.angle_gamma   90.00
#
_symmetry.space_group_name_H-M   'P 1'
#
loop_
_entity.id
_entity.type
_entity.pdbx_description
1 polymer ?
#
loop_
_entity_poly.entity_id
_entity_poly.type
_entity_poly.pdbx_seq_one_letter_code
_entity_poly.pdbx_strand_id
1 'polypeptide(L)'
;MRDSLLEIFPTQALELAGLISVGSLLYGPHPSLRVPNAERDACLREVLGAVGDSARFFTNHGHAEDGAEADFLASSFHANVLAGPTIDICLIGVSDENVLVLWRFEDD
;
A
#
# COMPACT_ATOMS: atom_id res chain seq x y z
N MET A 1 -14.23 10.29 9.27
CA MET A 1 -13.82 8.89 9.51
C MET A 1 -14.13 7.98 8.32
N ARG A 2 -15.26 8.18 7.60
CA ARG A 2 -15.44 7.57 6.27
C ARG A 2 -14.60 8.24 5.18
N ASP A 3 -14.31 9.53 5.34
CA ASP A 3 -13.54 10.32 4.38
C ASP A 3 -12.05 9.96 4.33
N SER A 4 -11.60 9.06 5.21
CA SER A 4 -10.21 8.61 5.33
C SER A 4 -9.92 7.31 4.56
N LEU A 5 -10.96 6.66 4.01
CA LEU A 5 -10.83 5.43 3.23
C LEU A 5 -10.89 5.77 1.75
N LEU A 6 -9.78 5.55 1.05
CA LEU A 6 -9.67 5.71 -0.39
C LEU A 6 -9.80 4.35 -1.06
N GLU A 7 -10.76 4.20 -1.97
CA GLU A 7 -10.85 3.03 -2.84
C GLU A 7 -9.79 3.11 -3.94
N ILE A 8 -9.11 2.00 -4.21
CA ILE A 8 -8.01 1.91 -5.16
C ILE A 8 -8.20 0.74 -6.12
N PHE A 9 -7.54 0.81 -7.28
CA PHE A 9 -7.56 -0.25 -8.27
C PHE A 9 -6.72 -1.46 -7.83
N PRO A 10 -7.01 -2.69 -8.31
CA PRO A 10 -6.22 -3.87 -7.98
C PRO A 10 -4.72 -3.75 -8.29
N THR A 11 -4.36 -3.01 -9.34
CA THR A 11 -2.95 -2.74 -9.67
C THR A 11 -2.26 -1.89 -8.61
N GLN A 12 -2.96 -0.87 -8.09
CA GLN A 12 -2.46 -0.02 -7.00
C GLN A 12 -2.41 -0.79 -5.68
N ALA A 13 -3.36 -1.71 -5.43
CA ALA A 13 -3.32 -2.60 -4.27
C ALA A 13 -2.06 -3.49 -4.28
N LEU A 14 -1.64 -3.97 -5.45
CA LEU A 14 -0.41 -4.75 -5.61
C LEU A 14 0.85 -3.90 -5.31
N GLU A 15 0.89 -2.66 -5.80
CA GLU A 15 1.98 -1.72 -5.50
C GLU A 15 2.06 -1.43 -4.00
N LEU A 16 0.93 -1.15 -3.36
CA LEU A 16 0.83 -0.87 -1.93
C LEU A 16 1.20 -2.10 -1.07
N ALA A 17 0.75 -3.29 -1.47
CA ALA A 17 1.16 -4.53 -0.81
C ALA A 17 2.68 -4.76 -0.93
N GLY A 18 3.27 -4.38 -2.07
CA GLY A 18 4.72 -4.37 -2.26
C GLY A 18 5.43 -3.46 -1.26
N LEU A 19 4.91 -2.24 -1.07
CA LEU A 19 5.44 -1.28 -0.10
C LEU A 19 5.32 -1.81 1.34
N ILE A 20 4.17 -2.37 1.71
CA ILE A 20 3.94 -2.97 3.04
C ILE A 20 4.85 -4.18 3.28
N SER A 21 5.20 -4.92 2.22
CA SER A 21 5.99 -6.16 2.34
C SER A 21 7.49 -5.94 2.56
N VAL A 22 8.01 -4.75 2.25
CA VAL A 22 9.41 -4.43 2.56
C VAL A 22 9.54 -4.03 4.02
N GLY A 23 10.75 -4.14 4.56
CA GLY A 23 11.04 -4.01 6.00
C GLY A 23 10.64 -2.67 6.61
N SER A 24 11.59 -1.95 7.20
CA SER A 24 11.27 -0.66 7.83
C SER A 24 11.10 0.44 6.78
N LEU A 25 10.08 1.29 6.96
CA LEU A 25 9.88 2.54 6.23
C LEU A 25 10.40 3.77 7.00
N LEU A 26 10.82 3.61 8.26
CA LEU A 26 11.32 4.67 9.15
C LEU A 26 12.47 5.48 8.54
N TYR A 27 13.32 4.80 7.76
CA TYR A 27 14.46 5.40 7.05
C TYR A 27 14.19 5.55 5.54
N GLY A 28 12.92 5.52 5.15
CA GLY A 28 12.47 5.51 3.77
C GLY A 28 12.34 4.11 3.16
N PRO A 29 11.78 4.01 1.94
CA PRO A 29 11.58 2.75 1.24
C PRO A 29 12.91 2.05 0.98
N HIS A 30 13.01 0.77 1.36
CA HIS A 30 14.20 -0.04 1.12
C HIS A 30 14.57 -0.04 -0.38
N PRO A 31 15.85 0.14 -0.77
CA PRO A 31 16.25 0.25 -2.18
C PRO A 31 15.83 -0.91 -3.08
N SER A 32 15.61 -2.10 -2.51
CA SER A 32 15.10 -3.27 -3.24
C SER A 32 13.71 -3.05 -3.84
N LEU A 33 12.93 -2.06 -3.37
CA LEU A 33 11.67 -1.66 -4.01
C LEU A 33 11.87 -1.13 -5.44
N ARG A 34 13.05 -0.57 -5.74
CA ARG A 34 13.38 -0.07 -7.08
C ARG A 34 13.77 -1.18 -8.07
N VAL A 35 13.91 -2.41 -7.58
CA VAL A 35 14.30 -3.57 -8.39
C VAL A 35 13.10 -4.50 -8.51
N PRO A 36 12.69 -4.90 -9.73
CA PRO A 36 11.65 -5.90 -9.92
C PRO A 36 11.97 -7.19 -9.17
N ASN A 37 10.99 -7.75 -8.45
CA ASN A 37 11.13 -9.01 -7.74
C ASN A 37 9.99 -9.94 -8.12
N ALA A 38 10.26 -10.82 -9.09
CA ALA A 38 9.23 -11.69 -9.68
C ALA A 38 8.58 -12.64 -8.65
N GLU A 39 9.35 -13.13 -7.67
CA GLU A 39 8.86 -14.05 -6.64
C GLU A 39 7.92 -13.33 -5.66
N ARG A 40 8.35 -12.16 -5.14
CA ARG A 40 7.50 -11.30 -4.32
C ARG A 40 6.23 -10.93 -5.07
N ASP A 41 6.36 -10.45 -6.30
CA ASP A 41 5.23 -9.95 -7.07
C ASP A 41 4.25 -11.07 -7.45
N ALA A 42 4.74 -12.30 -7.67
CA ALA A 42 3.89 -13.47 -7.87
C ALA A 42 3.11 -13.82 -6.59
N CYS A 43 3.81 -13.89 -5.45
CA CYS A 43 3.19 -14.17 -4.16
C CYS A 43 2.12 -13.13 -3.80
N LEU A 44 2.41 -11.84 -3.99
CA LEU A 44 1.44 -10.78 -3.70
C LEU A 44 0.21 -10.82 -4.62
N ARG A 45 0.37 -11.20 -5.89
CA ARG A 45 -0.78 -11.42 -6.80
C ARG A 45 -1.65 -12.58 -6.32
N GLU A 46 -1.04 -13.67 -5.84
CA GLU A 46 -1.78 -14.80 -5.28
C GLU A 46 -2.54 -14.40 -4.01
N VAL A 47 -1.91 -13.63 -3.11
CA VAL A 47 -2.54 -13.12 -1.88
C VAL A 47 -3.72 -12.21 -2.20
N LEU A 48 -3.57 -11.27 -3.14
CA LEU A 48 -4.66 -10.38 -3.53
C LEU A 48 -5.77 -11.13 -4.29
N GLY A 49 -5.41 -12.09 -5.14
CA GLY A 49 -6.35 -12.94 -5.85
C GLY A 49 -7.18 -13.83 -4.93
N ALA A 50 -6.62 -14.25 -3.79
CA ALA A 50 -7.33 -15.05 -2.79
C ALA A 50 -8.53 -14.31 -2.14
N VAL A 51 -8.59 -12.98 -2.25
CA VAL A 51 -9.77 -12.21 -1.78
C VAL A 51 -10.98 -12.47 -2.69
N GLY A 52 -10.75 -12.77 -3.96
CA GLY A 52 -11.78 -13.06 -4.97
C GLY A 52 -11.85 -12.00 -6.08
N ASP A 53 -12.36 -12.41 -7.24
CA ASP A 53 -12.39 -11.58 -8.45
C ASP A 53 -13.30 -10.34 -8.32
N SER A 54 -14.25 -10.35 -7.38
CA SER A 54 -15.16 -9.24 -7.05
C SER A 54 -14.60 -8.29 -5.99
N ALA A 55 -13.36 -8.52 -5.52
CA ALA A 55 -12.79 -7.78 -4.41
C ALA A 55 -12.61 -6.28 -4.72
N ARG A 56 -12.99 -5.46 -3.75
CA ARG A 56 -12.73 -4.01 -3.73
C ARG A 56 -11.61 -3.73 -2.76
N PHE A 57 -10.69 -2.85 -3.15
CA PHE A 57 -9.51 -2.54 -2.36
C PHE A 57 -9.57 -1.12 -1.84
N PHE A 58 -9.17 -0.93 -0.60
CA PHE A 58 -9.19 0.34 0.10
C PHE A 58 -7.87 0.56 0.83
N THR A 59 -7.52 1.82 1.03
CA THR A 59 -6.39 2.25 1.83
C THR A 59 -6.77 3.38 2.76
N ASN A 60 -6.10 3.48 3.90
CA ASN A 60 -6.17 4.63 4.80
C ASN A 60 -4.75 5.17 5.03
N HIS A 61 -4.61 6.48 4.91
CA HIS A 61 -3.38 7.22 5.10
C HIS A 61 -3.61 8.22 6.23
N GLY A 62 -3.30 7.85 7.47
CA GLY A 62 -3.28 8.84 8.55
C GLY A 62 -2.32 9.99 8.17
N HIS A 63 -2.78 11.24 8.21
CA HIS A 63 -2.04 12.52 8.07
C HIS A 63 -0.80 12.56 7.12
N ALA A 64 -0.78 11.75 6.06
CA ALA A 64 0.39 11.52 5.21
C ALA A 64 0.74 12.72 4.30
N GLU A 65 -0.18 13.67 4.17
CA GLU A 65 -0.12 14.77 3.19
C GLU A 65 0.61 16.01 3.74
N ASP A 66 0.98 15.99 5.02
CA ASP A 66 1.61 17.12 5.71
C ASP A 66 3.15 16.94 5.71
N GLY A 67 3.86 17.40 4.66
CA GLY A 67 5.33 17.35 4.69
C GLY A 67 6.10 17.73 3.43
N ALA A 68 7.42 17.90 3.59
CA ALA A 68 8.34 18.37 2.55
C ALA A 68 8.70 17.31 1.48
N GLU A 69 8.30 16.05 1.65
CA GLU A 69 8.65 14.94 0.74
C GLU A 69 7.49 14.49 -0.18
N ALA A 70 6.35 15.20 -0.15
CA ALA A 70 5.14 14.87 -0.90
C ALA A 70 5.40 14.64 -2.41
N ASP A 71 6.38 15.34 -2.99
CA ASP A 71 6.70 15.30 -4.42
C ASP A 71 7.37 13.98 -4.87
N PHE A 72 8.29 13.40 -4.09
CA PHE A 72 8.97 12.14 -4.44
C PHE A 72 7.96 10.98 -4.50
N LEU A 73 6.96 11.09 -3.67
CA LEU A 73 6.03 10.04 -3.29
C LEU A 73 4.76 10.10 -4.15
N ALA A 74 4.42 11.28 -4.68
CA ALA A 74 3.53 11.44 -5.83
C ALA A 74 4.14 10.99 -7.16
N SER A 75 5.47 10.99 -7.31
CA SER A 75 6.14 10.68 -8.59
C SER A 75 6.50 9.20 -8.79
N SER A 76 6.72 8.46 -7.69
CA SER A 76 7.13 7.05 -7.72
C SER A 76 5.96 6.08 -7.87
N PHE A 77 4.74 6.56 -7.62
CA PHE A 77 3.50 5.80 -7.76
C PHE A 77 2.60 6.55 -8.74
N HIS A 78 2.05 5.87 -9.76
CA HIS A 78 1.01 6.45 -10.63
C HIS A 78 -0.35 6.60 -9.91
N ALA A 79 -0.31 6.77 -8.58
CA ALA A 79 -1.39 7.13 -7.71
C ALA A 79 -0.95 8.42 -7.01
N ASN A 80 -1.58 9.52 -7.38
CA ASN A 80 -1.42 10.79 -6.70
C ASN A 80 -1.56 10.55 -5.18
N VAL A 81 -0.55 10.97 -4.42
CA VAL A 81 -0.49 10.97 -2.95
C VAL A 81 -0.10 9.61 -2.33
N LEU A 82 1.18 9.28 -2.27
CA LEU A 82 1.66 8.16 -1.45
C LEU A 82 3.04 8.41 -0.86
N ALA A 83 3.07 9.34 0.10
CA ALA A 83 3.93 9.41 1.28
C ALA A 83 4.48 10.83 1.58
N GLY A 84 4.10 11.36 2.73
CA GLY A 84 5.01 11.95 3.69
C GLY A 84 5.28 10.89 4.75
N PRO A 85 5.61 11.23 6.01
CA PRO A 85 6.00 10.26 7.06
C PRO A 85 4.80 9.41 7.52
N THR A 86 4.32 8.52 6.65
CA THR A 86 3.26 7.57 6.95
C THR A 86 3.85 6.43 7.75
N ILE A 87 3.78 6.61 9.06
CA ILE A 87 4.05 5.60 10.07
C ILE A 87 3.01 4.46 10.00
N ASP A 88 1.80 4.76 9.49
CA ASP A 88 0.68 3.81 9.40
C ASP A 88 0.10 3.70 7.99
N ILE A 89 0.29 2.56 7.34
CA ILE A 89 -0.27 2.26 6.01
C ILE A 89 -1.04 0.96 6.06
N CYS A 90 -2.30 0.99 5.62
CA CYS A 90 -3.16 -0.19 5.57
C CYS A 90 -3.75 -0.39 4.16
N LEU A 91 -3.73 -1.63 3.68
CA LEU A 91 -4.49 -2.11 2.53
C LEU A 91 -5.59 -3.06 3.03
N ILE A 92 -6.82 -2.81 2.59
CA ILE A 92 -7.99 -3.62 2.92
C ILE A 92 -8.59 -4.12 1.60
N GLY A 93 -8.67 -5.44 1.42
CA GLY A 93 -9.42 -6.07 0.34
C GLY A 93 -10.72 -6.65 0.89
N VAL A 94 -11.86 -6.40 0.24
CA VAL A 94 -13.17 -6.91 0.68
C VAL A 94 -13.92 -7.49 -0.51
N SER A 95 -14.35 -8.74 -0.38
CA SER A 95 -15.37 -9.37 -1.22
C SER A 95 -16.54 -9.82 -0.36
N ASP A 96 -17.51 -10.51 -0.98
CA ASP A 96 -18.61 -11.19 -0.30
C ASP A 96 -18.15 -12.40 0.53
N GLU A 97 -17.02 -12.99 0.18
CA GLU A 97 -16.50 -14.21 0.81
C GLU A 97 -15.33 -13.95 1.76
N ASN A 98 -14.50 -12.94 1.47
CA ASN A 98 -13.22 -12.75 2.15
C ASN A 98 -12.93 -11.29 2.49
N VAL A 99 -12.16 -11.11 3.57
CA VAL A 99 -11.55 -9.83 3.93
C VAL A 99 -10.06 -10.04 4.10
N LEU A 100 -9.26 -9.24 3.40
CA LEU A 100 -7.81 -9.14 3.54
C LEU A 100 -7.48 -7.82 4.21
N VAL A 101 -6.59 -7.85 5.20
CA VAL A 101 -6.00 -6.66 5.79
C VAL A 101 -4.49 -6.83 5.79
N LEU A 102 -3.78 -5.99 5.06
CA LEU A 102 -2.34 -5.81 5.19
C LEU A 102 -2.12 -4.47 5.90
N TRP A 103 -1.31 -4.46 6.95
CA TRP A 103 -1.06 -3.25 7.70
C TRP A 103 0.39 -3.21 8.15
N ARG A 104 1.03 -2.07 7.93
CA ARG A 104 2.30 -1.69 8.53
C ARG A 104 2.09 -0.57 9.56
N PHE A 105 2.57 -0.81 10.77
CA PHE A 105 2.75 0.18 11.84
C PHE A 105 4.25 0.29 12.08
N GLU A 106 4.81 1.49 12.05
CA GLU A 106 6.15 1.77 12.57
C GLU A 106 5.97 2.55 13.89
N ASP A 107 6.89 2.43 14.83
CA ASP A 107 6.95 3.34 15.99
C ASP A 107 8.40 3.82 16.01
N ASP A 108 8.63 5.09 16.33
CA ASP A 108 9.98 5.66 16.48
C ASP A 108 10.70 5.07 17.70
#